data_AF-A0A9D8K742-F1
#
_entry.id   AF-A0A9D8K742-F1
#
_cell.length_a   1.000
_cell.length_b   1.000
_cell.length_c   1.000
_cell.angle_alpha   90.00
_cell.angle_beta   90.00
_cell.angle_gamma   90.00
#
_symmetry.space_group_name_H-M   'P 1'
#
loop_
_entity.id
_entity.type
_entity.pdbx_description
1 polymer ?
#
loop_
_entity_poly.entity_id
_entity_poly.type
_entity_poly.pdbx_seq_one_letter_code
_entity_poly.pdbx_strand_id
1 'polypeptide(L)' 'MEAGSHDFEAQKRIHQQIRNDPDYDDWEYGTEPLPHEAWIAARRAAAAQPSEASAAPES' A
#
# COMPACT_ATOMS: atom_id res chain seq x y z
N MET A 1 19.80 -8.72 28.69
CA MET A 1 18.44 -8.54 28.15
C MET A 1 17.60 -9.65 28.74
N GLU A 2 16.77 -9.36 29.73
CA GLU A 2 15.83 -10.35 30.27
C GLU A 2 14.84 -10.67 29.15
N ALA A 3 14.77 -11.94 28.74
CA ALA A 3 13.69 -12.41 27.89
C ALA A 3 12.42 -12.34 28.75
N GLY A 4 11.66 -11.26 28.59
CA GLY A 4 10.44 -11.01 29.36
C GLY A 4 9.50 -12.21 29.22
N SER A 5 9.14 -12.81 30.36
CA SER A 5 8.15 -13.89 30.39
C SER A 5 6.87 -13.41 29.70
N HIS A 6 6.46 -14.12 28.64
CA HIS A 6 5.24 -13.78 27.92
C HIS A 6 4.03 -14.21 28.75
N ASP A 7 3.13 -13.27 29.05
CA ASP A 7 1.81 -13.58 29.60
C ASP A 7 0.83 -13.88 28.47
N PHE A 8 0.70 -15.17 28.16
CA PHE A 8 -0.20 -15.66 27.12
C PHE A 8 -1.68 -15.52 27.49
N GLU A 9 -2.02 -15.48 28.79
CA GLU A 9 -3.40 -15.30 29.22
C GLU A 9 -3.84 -13.85 29.00
N ALA A 10 -2.96 -12.89 29.31
CA ALA A 10 -3.17 -11.50 28.95
C ALA A 10 -3.30 -11.32 27.42
N GLN A 11 -2.43 -11.98 26.63
CA GLN A 11 -2.49 -11.93 25.18
C GLN A 11 -3.82 -12.47 24.63
N LYS A 12 -4.29 -13.63 25.11
CA LYS A 12 -5.57 -14.22 24.69
C LYS A 12 -6.74 -13.30 25.00
N ARG A 13 -6.78 -12.72 26.19
CA ARG A 13 -7.83 -11.77 26.60
C ARG A 13 -7.88 -10.56 25.69
N ILE A 14 -6.73 -9.95 25.40
CA ILE A 14 -6.63 -8.78 24.51
C ILE A 14 -7.08 -9.16 23.09
N HIS A 15 -6.66 -10.32 22.58
CA HIS A 15 -7.04 -10.78 21.24
C HIS A 15 -8.54 -11.01 21.11
N GLN A 16 -9.21 -11.50 22.16
CA GLN A 16 -10.67 -11.63 22.20
C GLN A 16 -11.36 -10.26 22.21
N GLN A 17 -10.84 -9.27 22.93
CA GLN A 17 -11.44 -7.93 22.95
C GLN A 17 -11.39 -7.30 21.56
N ILE A 18 -10.23 -7.35 20.91
CA ILE A 18 -10.01 -6.77 19.58
C ILE A 18 -10.93 -7.41 18.53
N ARG A 19 -11.04 -8.75 18.50
CA ARG A 19 -11.90 -9.44 17.52
C ARG A 19 -13.40 -9.23 17.68
N ASN A 20 -13.84 -8.82 18.87
CA ASN A 20 -15.24 -8.55 19.15
C ASN A 20 -15.55 -7.06 19.14
N ASP A 21 -14.60 -6.21 18.73
CA ASP A 21 -14.84 -4.78 18.58
C ASP A 21 -15.85 -4.55 17.44
N PRO A 22 -16.91 -3.75 17.64
CA PRO A 22 -17.86 -3.40 16.58
C PRO A 22 -17.21 -2.83 15.31
N ASP A 23 -16.07 -2.16 15.44
CA ASP A 23 -15.34 -1.54 14.32
C ASP A 23 -14.23 -2.42 13.72
N TYR A 24 -14.08 -3.66 14.21
CA TYR A 24 -12.98 -4.53 13.81
C TYR A 24 -12.98 -4.84 12.30
N ASP A 25 -14.17 -4.94 11.69
CA ASP A 25 -14.35 -5.18 10.26
C ASP A 25 -14.50 -3.87 9.44
N ASP A 26 -14.53 -2.71 10.10
CA ASP A 26 -14.73 -1.39 9.48
C ASP A 26 -13.40 -0.76 9.00
N TRP A 27 -12.31 -1.53 8.94
CA TRP A 27 -11.05 -1.09 8.37
C TRP A 27 -11.17 -0.72 6.88
N GLU A 28 -10.98 0.56 6.56
CA GLU A 28 -10.90 1.01 5.17
C GLU A 28 -9.48 0.80 4.63
N TYR A 29 -9.35 0.16 3.47
CA TYR A 29 -8.11 0.24 2.70
C TYR A 29 -7.92 1.70 2.28
N GLY A 30 -6.85 2.35 2.74
CA GLY A 30 -6.59 3.77 2.52
C GLY A 30 -6.49 4.16 1.03
N THR A 31 -6.22 5.43 0.75
CA THR A 31 -6.12 5.97 -0.64
C THR A 31 -4.85 5.55 -1.39
N GLU A 32 -4.24 4.41 -1.02
CA GLU A 32 -3.12 3.88 -1.77
C GLU A 32 -3.63 3.43 -3.15
N PRO A 33 -2.97 3.84 -4.24
CA PRO A 33 -3.36 3.41 -5.57
C PRO A 33 -3.26 1.90 -5.65
N LEU A 34 -4.23 1.25 -6.28
CA LEU A 34 -4.17 -0.19 -6.46
C LEU A 34 -2.90 -0.53 -7.27
N PRO A 35 -2.25 -1.69 -7.03
CA PRO A 35 -1.01 -2.03 -7.73
C PRO A 35 -1.10 -1.93 -9.26
N HIS A 36 -2.29 -2.19 -9.83
CA HIS A 36 -2.53 -2.04 -11.26
C HIS A 36 -2.77 -0.59 -11.71
N GLU A 37 -3.30 0.28 -10.84
CA GLU A 37 -3.49 1.71 -11.12
C GLU A 37 -2.14 2.42 -11.22
N ALA A 38 -1.21 2.11 -10.33
CA ALA A 38 0.15 2.63 -10.37
C ALA A 38 0.85 2.25 -11.68
N TRP A 39 0.70 0.99 -12.12
CA TRP A 39 1.28 0.52 -13.38
C TRP A 39 0.64 1.17 -14.62
N ILE A 40 -0.69 1.32 -14.65
CA ILE A 40 -1.41 1.99 -15.75
C ILE A 40 -1.04 3.49 -15.79
N ALA A 41 -0.95 4.15 -14.65
CA ALA A 41 -0.56 5.56 -14.55
C ALA A 41 0.87 5.77 -15.06
N ALA A 42 1.82 4.93 -14.63
CA ALA A 42 3.20 4.96 -15.11
C ALA A 42 3.28 4.73 -16.63
N ARG A 43 2.51 3.77 -17.16
CA ARG A 43 2.46 3.50 -18.60
C ARG A 43 1.83 4.66 -19.40
N ARG A 44 0.79 5.30 -18.86
CA ARG A 44 0.18 6.50 -19.48
C ARG A 44 1.15 7.67 -19.48
N ALA A 45 1.87 7.90 -18.37
CA ALA A 45 2.88 8.93 -18.28
C ALA A 45 4.02 8.70 -19.29
N ALA A 46 4.48 7.45 -19.44
CA ALA A 46 5.48 7.09 -20.44
C ALA A 46 5.01 7.28 -21.89
N ALA A 47 3.72 7.02 -22.18
CA ALA A 47 3.13 7.17 -23.51
C ALA A 47 2.81 8.63 -23.88
N ALA A 48 2.70 9.53 -22.90
CA ALA A 48 2.38 10.94 -23.12
C ALA A 48 3.61 11.81 -23.45
N GLN A 49 4.82 11.27 -23.39
CA GLN A 49 6.02 12.00 -23.75
C GLN A 49 6.12 12.13 -25.28
N PRO A 50 6.12 13.35 -25.85
CA PRO A 50 6.42 13.51 -27.26
C PRO A 50 7.86 13.07 -27.50
N SER A 51 8.08 12.21 -28.51
CA SER A 51 9.43 11.79 -28.86
C SER A 51 10.24 13.01 -29.30
N GLU A 52 11.29 13.34 -28.56
CA GLU A 52 12.32 14.30 -28.94
C GLU A 52 13.20 13.71 -30.05
N ALA A 53 12.57 13.40 -31.19
CA ALA A 53 13.20 12.78 -32.35
C ALA A 53 12.67 13.44 -33.63
N SER A 54 12.77 14.77 -33.69
CA SER A 54 12.68 15.51 -34.95
C SER A 54 13.46 16.80 -34.85
N ALA A 55 14.79 16.67 -34.75
CA ALA A 55 15.74 17.75 -35.00
C ALA A 55 16.94 17.14 -35.72
N ALA A 56 16.76 16.75 -36.97
CA ALA A 56 17.87 16.60 -37.90
C ALA A 56 18.06 17.95 -38.62
N PRO A 57 19.26 18.55 -38.61
CA PRO A 57 19.51 19.75 -39.38
C PRO A 57 19.51 19.39 -40.88
N GLU A 58 18.69 20.09 -41.63
CA GLU A 58 18.61 20.01 -43.09
C GLU A 58 19.94 20.48 -43.72
N SER A 59 20.41 19.80 -44.76
CA SER A 59 21.55 20.22 -45.61
C SER A 59 21.31 19.80 -47.05
#